data_AF-A0A8T3MJI5-F1
#
_entry.id   AF-A0A8T3MJI5-F1
#
_cell.length_a   1.000
_cell.length_b   1.000
_cell.length_c   1.000
_cell.angle_alpha   90.00
_cell.angle_beta   90.00
_cell.angle_gamma   90.00
#
_symmetry.space_group_name_H-M   'P 1'
#
loop_
_entity.id
_entity.type
_entity.pdbx_description
1 polymer ?
#
loop_
_entity_poly.entity_id
_entity_poly.type
_entity_poly.pdbx_seq_one_letter_code
_entity_poly.pdbx_strand_id
1 'polypeptide(L)'
;MVGVMEGALSDLRTGLPKQMVEVHEPMRLQLVVEAKIEVLGAIYGRQKAIQELLGNAWVHLIAMDPDTGELRIFLPRGEFALWDRPPSPLPTVPSSFDWYRGKSGFLPPAHIAPAAPTA
;
A
#
# COMPACT_ATOMS: atom_id res chain seq x y z
N MET A 1 13.89 33.49 2.16
CA MET A 1 12.74 32.59 2.37
C MET A 1 12.18 32.91 3.75
N VAL A 2 10.91 33.30 3.84
CA VAL A 2 10.20 33.67 5.08
C VAL A 2 9.55 32.40 5.62
N GLY A 3 9.72 32.09 6.91
CA GLY A 3 9.26 30.84 7.54
C GLY A 3 7.73 30.63 7.53
N VAL A 4 7.28 29.47 7.98
CA VAL A 4 5.85 29.11 8.01
C VAL A 4 5.42 28.80 9.44
N MET A 5 4.18 29.16 9.76
CA MET A 5 3.51 28.86 11.02
C MET A 5 2.69 27.57 10.90
N GLU A 6 2.95 26.64 11.81
CA GLU A 6 2.17 25.43 12.10
C GLU A 6 0.91 25.74 12.93
N GLY A 7 -0.12 26.26 12.26
CA GLY A 7 -1.41 26.58 12.90
C GLY A 7 -1.45 27.95 13.58
N ALA A 8 -2.65 28.34 14.02
CA ALA A 8 -3.01 29.73 14.37
C ALA A 8 -2.25 30.35 15.57
N LEU A 9 -1.47 29.54 16.32
CA LEU A 9 -0.78 29.97 17.54
C LEU A 9 0.72 29.58 17.56
N SER A 10 1.31 29.20 16.42
CA SER A 10 2.73 28.79 16.36
C SER A 10 3.66 29.91 15.90
N ASP A 11 4.96 29.73 16.13
CA ASP A 11 6.02 30.66 15.73
C ASP A 11 6.60 30.32 14.35
N LEU A 12 7.18 31.31 13.69
CA LEU A 12 7.64 31.24 12.30
C LEU A 12 8.96 30.45 12.22
N ARG A 13 8.91 29.17 11.85
CA ARG A 13 10.11 28.32 11.78
C ARG A 13 10.67 28.25 10.35
N THR A 14 12.00 28.33 10.24
CA THR A 14 12.71 28.01 9.01
C THR A 14 13.00 26.52 8.96
N GLY A 15 12.23 25.78 8.16
CA GLY A 15 12.44 24.35 7.94
C GLY A 15 11.14 23.56 7.83
N LEU A 16 10.47 23.65 6.67
CA LEU A 16 9.29 22.84 6.35
C LEU A 16 9.49 21.60 5.48
N PRO A 17 10.67 21.27 4.91
CA PRO A 17 10.70 20.18 3.94
C PRO A 17 10.40 18.82 4.57
N LYS A 18 10.62 18.65 5.89
CA LYS A 18 10.34 17.37 6.58
C LYS A 18 8.87 17.18 6.98
N GLN A 19 8.11 18.23 7.28
CA GLN A 19 6.73 18.06 7.72
C GLN A 19 5.77 17.50 6.66
N MET A 20 6.06 17.75 5.38
CA MET A 20 5.27 17.17 4.29
C MET A 20 5.50 15.66 4.12
N VAL A 21 6.63 15.12 4.61
CA VAL A 21 7.04 13.73 4.41
C VAL A 21 7.14 12.90 5.71
N GLU A 22 7.19 13.52 6.89
CA GLU A 22 7.38 12.83 8.17
C GLU A 22 6.20 11.96 8.59
N VAL A 23 4.99 12.28 8.12
CA VAL A 23 3.75 11.58 8.54
C VAL A 23 3.28 10.57 7.50
N HIS A 24 3.79 10.62 6.26
CA HIS A 24 3.27 9.84 5.15
C HIS A 24 4.22 8.72 4.75
N GLU A 25 3.74 7.48 4.86
CA GLU A 25 4.42 6.34 4.25
C GLU A 25 4.38 6.48 2.72
N PRO A 26 5.51 6.31 2.01
CA PRO A 26 5.50 6.19 0.57
C PRO A 26 4.70 4.96 0.15
N MET A 27 3.43 5.17 -0.19
CA MET A 27 2.53 4.11 -0.63
C MET A 27 2.44 4.06 -2.14
N ARG A 28 2.31 2.85 -2.67
CA ARG A 28 2.00 2.59 -4.08
C ARG A 28 0.66 1.89 -4.18
N LEU A 29 -0.10 2.23 -5.22
CA LEU A 29 -1.40 1.62 -5.46
C LEU A 29 -1.20 0.13 -5.80
N GLN A 30 -1.89 -0.74 -5.07
CA GLN A 30 -2.00 -2.17 -5.36
C GLN A 30 -3.38 -2.44 -5.97
N LEU A 31 -3.39 -2.94 -7.21
CA LEU A 31 -4.60 -3.35 -7.91
C LEU A 31 -4.68 -4.87 -7.94
N VAL A 32 -5.83 -5.41 -7.54
CA VAL A 32 -6.20 -6.81 -7.78
C VAL A 32 -7.34 -6.78 -8.78
N VAL A 33 -7.11 -7.37 -9.96
CA VAL A 33 -8.08 -7.39 -11.05
C VAL A 33 -8.43 -8.82 -11.37
N GLU A 34 -9.72 -9.14 -11.27
CA GLU A 34 -10.25 -10.43 -11.70
C GLU A 34 -10.34 -10.45 -13.23
N ALA A 35 -9.33 -11.04 -13.87
CA ALA A 35 -9.22 -11.15 -15.31
C ALA A 35 -8.10 -12.13 -15.68
N LYS A 36 -8.24 -12.75 -16.86
CA LYS A 36 -7.22 -13.59 -17.48
C LYS A 36 -5.96 -12.78 -17.81
N ILE A 37 -4.77 -13.36 -17.61
CA ILE A 37 -3.49 -12.68 -17.84
C ILE A 37 -3.30 -12.27 -19.31
N GLU A 38 -3.92 -12.99 -20.24
CA GLU A 38 -3.89 -12.68 -21.68
C GLU A 38 -4.61 -11.35 -21.96
N VAL A 39 -5.72 -11.09 -21.26
CA VAL A 39 -6.50 -9.84 -21.39
C VAL A 39 -5.71 -8.67 -20.81
N LEU A 40 -5.17 -8.83 -19.59
CA LEU A 40 -4.37 -7.79 -18.94
C LEU A 40 -3.07 -7.53 -19.70
N GLY A 41 -2.42 -8.58 -20.21
CA GLY A 41 -1.23 -8.51 -21.05
C GLY A 41 -1.49 -7.79 -22.38
N ALA A 42 -2.62 -8.04 -23.03
CA ALA A 42 -3.01 -7.33 -24.25
C ALA A 42 -3.27 -5.83 -23.99
N ILE A 43 -3.87 -5.48 -22.84
CA ILE A 43 -4.06 -4.08 -22.42
C ILE A 43 -2.72 -3.41 -22.14
N TYR A 44 -1.83 -4.09 -21.41
CA TYR A 44 -0.47 -3.64 -21.15
C TYR A 44 0.28 -3.40 -22.46
N GLY A 45 0.24 -4.34 -23.40
CA GLY A 45 0.94 -4.25 -24.69
C GLY A 45 0.52 -3.06 -25.56
N ARG A 46 -0.75 -2.62 -25.48
CA ARG A 46 -1.28 -1.55 -26.33
C ARG A 46 -1.30 -0.16 -25.70
N GLN A 47 -1.07 -0.02 -24.39
CA GLN A 47 -1.20 1.26 -23.68
C GLN A 47 0.13 1.70 -23.04
N LYS A 48 0.82 2.64 -23.68
CA LYS A 48 2.10 3.19 -23.21
C LYS A 48 2.05 3.71 -21.77
N ALA A 49 0.98 4.43 -21.39
CA ALA A 49 0.84 4.95 -20.02
C ALA A 49 0.78 3.83 -18.97
N ILE A 50 0.10 2.72 -19.27
CA ILE A 50 0.04 1.56 -18.37
C ILE A 50 1.41 0.87 -18.30
N GLN A 51 2.13 0.82 -19.42
CA GLN A 51 3.50 0.28 -19.45
C GLN A 51 4.44 1.05 -18.53
N GLU A 52 4.36 2.38 -18.54
CA GLU A 52 5.16 3.24 -17.67
C GLU A 52 4.77 3.09 -16.20
N LEU A 53 3.47 3.00 -15.88
CA LEU A 53 3.00 2.83 -14.50
C LEU A 53 3.40 1.48 -13.91
N LEU A 54 3.14 0.38 -14.61
CA LEU A 54 3.41 -0.97 -14.11
C LEU A 54 4.88 -1.36 -14.27
N GLY A 55 5.50 -1.01 -15.41
CA GLY A 55 6.88 -1.35 -15.72
C GLY A 55 7.91 -0.68 -14.82
N ASN A 56 7.61 0.53 -14.32
CA ASN A 56 8.43 1.22 -13.33
C ASN A 56 7.97 0.98 -11.88
N ALA A 57 7.00 0.08 -11.67
CA ALA A 57 6.39 -0.21 -10.37
C ALA A 57 5.83 1.04 -9.64
N TRP A 58 5.29 2.02 -10.37
CA TRP A 58 4.51 3.11 -9.76
C TRP A 58 3.14 2.61 -9.28
N VAL A 59 2.61 1.58 -9.95
CA VAL A 59 1.42 0.83 -9.57
C VAL A 59 1.77 -0.66 -9.60
N HIS A 60 1.22 -1.43 -8.66
CA HIS A 60 1.35 -2.88 -8.64
C HIS A 60 0.05 -3.52 -9.14
N LEU A 61 0.17 -4.54 -9.99
CA LEU A 61 -0.96 -5.29 -10.53
C LEU A 61 -0.86 -6.75 -10.08
N ILE A 62 -1.98 -7.29 -9.62
CA ILE A 62 -2.22 -8.71 -9.38
C ILE A 62 -3.40 -9.11 -10.25
N ALA A 63 -3.21 -10.13 -11.07
CA ALA A 63 -4.27 -10.82 -11.79
C ALA A 63 -4.84 -11.90 -10.88
N MET A 64 -6.15 -11.93 -10.72
CA MET A 64 -6.87 -13.07 -10.15
C MET A 64 -7.55 -13.80 -11.31
N ASP A 65 -7.19 -15.07 -11.51
CA ASP A 65 -7.82 -15.90 -12.52
C ASP A 65 -9.30 -16.14 -12.15
N PRO A 66 -10.27 -15.80 -13.03
CA PRO A 66 -11.69 -15.85 -12.69
C PRO A 66 -12.24 -17.28 -12.52
N ASP A 67 -11.55 -18.29 -13.07
CA ASP A 67 -12.03 -19.67 -13.00
C ASP A 67 -11.43 -20.43 -11.81
N THR A 68 -10.18 -20.12 -11.46
CA THR A 68 -9.41 -20.87 -10.44
C THR A 68 -9.16 -20.08 -9.16
N GLY A 69 -9.33 -18.75 -9.18
CA GLY A 69 -8.94 -17.85 -8.10
C GLY A 69 -7.42 -17.71 -7.95
N GLU A 70 -6.62 -18.29 -8.85
CA GLU A 70 -5.16 -18.22 -8.80
C GLU A 70 -4.68 -16.78 -8.94
N LEU A 71 -3.78 -16.37 -8.04
CA LEU A 71 -3.21 -15.02 -8.04
C LEU A 71 -1.87 -15.02 -8.78
N ARG A 72 -1.70 -14.08 -9.71
CA ARG A 72 -0.44 -13.83 -10.42
C ARG A 72 -0.03 -12.37 -10.32
N ILE A 73 1.20 -12.12 -9.88
CA ILE A 73 1.77 -10.79 -9.71
C ILE A 73 2.41 -10.35 -11.01
N PHE A 74 2.14 -9.12 -11.42
CA PHE A 74 2.87 -8.48 -12.49
C PHE A 74 4.24 -7.97 -12.00
N LEU A 75 5.31 -8.43 -12.62
CA LEU A 75 6.68 -8.02 -12.33
C LEU A 75 7.11 -6.87 -13.24
N PRO A 76 7.93 -5.93 -12.74
CA PRO A 76 8.63 -4.98 -13.59
C PRO A 76 9.39 -5.74 -14.69
N ARG A 77 9.26 -5.29 -15.94
CA ARG A 77 9.71 -5.93 -17.21
C ARG A 77 8.64 -6.70 -18.00
N GLY A 78 7.40 -6.83 -17.50
CA GLY A 78 6.29 -7.30 -18.33
C GLY A 78 5.85 -8.74 -18.12
N GLU A 79 6.24 -9.37 -17.01
CA GLU A 79 6.01 -10.79 -16.75
C GLU A 79 4.98 -11.00 -15.63
N PHE A 80 4.19 -12.07 -15.71
CA PHE A 80 3.30 -12.49 -14.62
C PHE A 80 3.89 -13.72 -13.91
N ALA A 81 4.09 -13.64 -12.60
CA ALA A 81 4.58 -14.73 -11.76
C ALA A 81 3.48 -15.20 -10.79
N LEU A 82 3.45 -16.50 -10.49
CA LEU A 82 2.52 -17.07 -9.51
C LEU A 82 2.75 -16.45 -8.12
N TRP A 83 1.67 -16.05 -7.43
CA TRP A 83 1.74 -15.71 -6.01
C TRP A 83 1.69 -17.01 -5.21
N ASP A 84 2.83 -17.39 -4.61
CA ASP A 84 2.97 -18.60 -3.79
C ASP A 84 3.34 -18.30 -2.33
N ARG A 85 3.37 -17.02 -1.95
CA ARG A 85 3.83 -16.61 -0.61
C ARG A 85 2.78 -16.97 0.46
N PRO A 86 3.16 -17.75 1.49
CA PRO A 86 2.25 -18.05 2.59
C PRO A 86 1.91 -16.78 3.37
N PRO A 87 0.68 -16.68 3.94
CA PRO A 87 0.32 -15.56 4.79
C PRO A 87 1.28 -15.48 5.99
N SER A 88 1.87 -14.32 6.21
CA SER A 88 2.59 -14.04 7.45
C SER A 88 1.56 -13.83 8.57
N PRO A 89 1.77 -14.39 9.78
CA PRO A 89 0.89 -14.11 10.90
C PRO A 89 0.84 -12.60 11.18
N LEU A 90 -0.37 -12.07 11.31
CA LEU A 90 -0.59 -10.67 11.69
C LEU A 90 -0.65 -10.55 13.22
N PRO A 91 -0.06 -9.51 13.81
CA PRO A 91 -0.25 -9.23 15.23
C PRO A 91 -1.74 -9.03 15.53
N THR A 92 -2.23 -9.63 16.61
CA THR A 92 -3.61 -9.48 17.07
C THR A 92 -3.65 -8.56 18.28
N VAL A 93 -4.50 -7.54 18.24
CA VAL A 93 -4.62 -6.50 19.28
C VAL A 93 -6.09 -6.28 19.70
N PRO A 94 -6.36 -5.80 20.92
CA PRO A 94 -7.73 -5.53 21.37
C PRO A 94 -8.38 -4.34 20.65
N SER A 95 -7.60 -3.32 20.28
CA SER A 95 -8.09 -2.13 19.60
C SER A 95 -7.02 -1.50 18.70
N SER A 96 -7.44 -0.62 17.79
CA SER A 96 -6.51 0.19 16.99
C SER A 96 -5.61 1.07 17.87
N PHE A 97 -6.17 1.63 18.95
CA PHE A 97 -5.45 2.46 19.90
C PHE A 97 -4.29 1.72 20.56
N ASP A 98 -4.49 0.46 20.96
CA ASP A 98 -3.44 -0.38 21.52
C ASP A 98 -2.35 -0.72 20.49
N TRP A 99 -2.68 -0.69 19.20
CA TRP A 99 -1.72 -0.95 18.14
C TRP A 99 -0.81 0.24 17.85
N TYR A 100 -1.36 1.45 17.74
CA TYR A 100 -0.58 2.61 17.29
C TYR A 100 0.00 3.47 18.42
N ARG A 101 -0.60 3.46 19.63
CA ARG A 101 -0.20 4.39 20.69
C ARG A 101 1.26 4.21 21.09
N GLY A 102 1.99 5.33 21.16
CA GLY A 102 3.40 5.37 21.57
C GLY A 102 4.39 4.94 20.48
N LYS A 103 3.90 4.62 19.27
CA LYS A 103 4.73 4.29 18.10
C LYS A 103 4.66 5.45 17.11
N SER A 104 5.82 5.83 16.57
CA SER A 104 5.96 6.94 15.62
C SER A 104 6.40 6.50 14.22
N GLY A 105 6.63 5.20 14.01
CA GLY A 105 6.98 4.62 12.72
C GLY A 105 5.80 3.93 12.05
N PHE A 106 5.99 3.48 10.81
CA PHE A 106 5.00 2.70 10.07
C PHE A 106 4.77 1.35 10.72
N LEU A 107 3.50 1.01 10.91
CA LEU A 107 3.09 -0.25 11.53
C LEU A 107 2.51 -1.15 10.47
N PRO A 108 2.92 -2.44 10.42
CA PRO A 108 2.26 -3.38 9.54
C PRO A 108 0.78 -3.52 9.94
N PRO A 109 -0.06 -4.06 9.03
CA PRO A 109 -1.43 -4.41 9.36
C PRO A 109 -1.50 -5.28 10.62
N ALA A 110 -2.53 -5.05 11.43
CA ALA A 110 -2.84 -5.84 12.61
C ALA A 110 -4.29 -6.28 12.56
N HIS A 111 -4.56 -7.45 13.12
CA HIS A 111 -5.91 -7.95 13.29
C HIS A 111 -6.48 -7.41 14.62
N ILE A 112 -7.63 -6.75 14.56
CA ILE A 112 -8.31 -6.27 15.77
C ILE A 112 -9.27 -7.36 16.24
N ALA A 113 -9.00 -7.92 17.42
CA ALA A 113 -9.86 -8.87 18.10
C ALA A 113 -10.19 -8.33 19.50
N PRO A 114 -11.37 -7.69 19.68
CA PRO A 114 -11.78 -7.17 20.97
C PRO A 114 -11.81 -8.29 22.01
N ALA A 115 -11.41 -8.00 23.24
CA ALA A 115 -11.62 -8.92 24.34
C ALA A 115 -13.12 -9.20 24.50
N ALA A 116 -13.50 -10.45 24.74
CA ALA A 116 -14.88 -10.80 25.04
C ALA A 116 -15.38 -9.94 26.22
N PRO A 117 -16.61 -9.40 26.17
CA PRO A 117 -17.13 -8.62 27.27
C PRO A 117 -17.15 -9.48 28.54
N THR A 118 -16.49 -9.02 29.60
CA THR A 118 -16.64 -9.58 30.94
C THR A 118 -18.10 -9.45 31.36
N ALA A 119 -18.74 -10.59 31.63
CA ALA A 119 -20.12 -10.70 32.10
C ALA A 119 -20.30 -10.12 33.51
#